data_AF-A0A849T490-F1
#
_entry.id   AF-A0A849T490-F1
#
_cell.length_a   1.000
_cell.length_b   1.000
_cell.length_c   1.000
_cell.angle_alpha   90.00
_cell.angle_beta   90.00
_cell.angle_gamma   90.00
#
_symmetry.space_group_name_H-M   'P 1'
#
loop_
_entity.id
_entity.type
_entity.pdbx_description
1 polymer ?
#
loop_
_entity_poly.entity_id
_entity_poly.type
_entity_poly.pdbx_seq_one_letter_code
_entity_poly.pdbx_strand_id
1 'polypeptide(L)'
;MKNILILTIIFLFSCSEINSKSQSLAEVDWLLSSEWIYATKIVGPQYNNEEITRPPGVEQLVMSIVLPDLGGLNSKHQCLYYTVKFKEKKSSFRIQEFKNVDKCPEISDNERENFVYIEGIDNLKLAFKSYQIIMNFKHNKKESVIEIMLPNIEEGLIHNKYEAITTKSLRPGLKLLRLTEESFDFASNKNLGKLSDRFSLGTAIRCQQVNKNCESVGENRCEMCRYGWYEVVDFQCPNGGSKFCGQNHCGEKNEPACPRGTRVVPIEEAGLCQSDLGPVANFEKILVCQ
;
A
#
# COMPACT_ATOMS: atom_id res chain seq x y z
N MET A 1 -3.33 -9.10 66.71
CA MET A 1 -2.96 -10.23 65.82
C MET A 1 -3.62 -10.19 64.43
N LYS A 2 -4.87 -9.74 64.25
CA LYS A 2 -5.51 -9.64 62.92
C LYS A 2 -4.79 -8.74 61.90
N ASN A 3 -4.19 -7.62 62.33
CA ASN A 3 -3.56 -6.67 61.40
C ASN A 3 -2.20 -7.15 60.84
N ILE A 4 -1.56 -8.13 61.48
CA ILE A 4 -0.27 -8.69 61.00
C ILE A 4 -0.51 -9.65 59.82
N LEU A 5 -1.66 -10.33 59.79
CA LEU A 5 -2.00 -11.29 58.74
C LEU A 5 -2.34 -10.61 57.40
N ILE A 6 -2.91 -9.40 57.46
CA ILE A 6 -3.26 -8.62 56.25
C ILE A 6 -2.00 -8.10 55.56
N LEU A 7 -0.99 -7.68 56.33
CA LEU A 7 0.28 -7.20 55.78
C LEU A 7 1.10 -8.33 55.13
N THR A 8 0.99 -9.56 55.62
CA THR A 8 1.66 -10.73 55.01
C THR A 8 0.99 -11.17 53.71
N ILE A 9 -0.34 -11.05 53.59
CA ILE A 9 -1.05 -11.36 52.34
C ILE A 9 -0.72 -10.32 51.26
N ILE A 10 -0.62 -9.04 51.61
CA ILE A 10 -0.25 -7.98 50.63
C ILE A 10 1.17 -8.20 50.10
N PHE A 11 2.13 -8.59 50.95
CA PHE A 11 3.50 -8.87 50.51
C PHE A 11 3.64 -10.12 49.62
N LEU A 12 2.77 -11.12 49.79
CA LEU A 12 2.78 -12.33 48.96
C LEU A 12 2.25 -12.09 47.52
N PHE A 13 1.48 -11.03 47.29
CA PHE A 13 1.03 -10.64 45.94
C PHE A 13 1.97 -9.64 45.24
N SER A 14 2.90 -9.00 45.97
CA SER A 14 3.77 -7.94 45.42
C SER A 14 5.02 -8.43 44.66
N CYS A 15 5.31 -9.73 44.64
CA CYS A 15 6.50 -10.29 43.98
C CYS A 15 6.16 -11.35 42.94
N SER A 16 5.07 -11.15 42.18
CA SER A 16 5.04 -11.74 40.84
C SER A 16 5.90 -10.85 39.96
N GLU A 17 7.20 -11.14 39.91
CA GLU A 17 8.03 -10.68 38.80
C GLU A 17 7.25 -10.99 37.53
N ILE A 18 6.83 -9.94 36.83
CA ILE A 18 6.32 -9.99 35.47
C ILE A 18 7.53 -10.39 34.62
N ASN A 19 7.95 -11.64 34.79
CA ASN A 19 8.85 -12.31 33.89
C ASN A 19 8.09 -12.32 32.58
N SER A 20 8.61 -11.56 31.61
CA SER A 20 8.19 -11.62 30.22
C SER A 20 8.30 -13.07 29.78
N LYS A 21 7.24 -13.85 29.99
CA LYS A 21 7.21 -15.26 29.59
C LYS A 21 7.47 -15.26 28.11
N SER A 22 8.55 -15.93 27.70
CA SER A 22 8.77 -16.22 26.29
C SER A 22 7.53 -16.91 25.77
N GLN A 23 6.80 -16.24 24.87
CA GLN A 23 5.60 -16.81 24.28
C GLN A 23 6.01 -18.03 23.45
N SER A 24 5.18 -19.08 23.48
CA SER A 24 5.40 -20.22 22.62
C SER A 24 5.20 -19.81 21.16
N LEU A 25 5.90 -20.49 20.25
CA LEU A 25 5.78 -20.20 18.81
C LEU A 25 4.33 -20.32 18.31
N ALA A 26 3.57 -21.28 18.84
CA ALA A 26 2.17 -21.48 18.47
C ALA A 26 1.26 -20.34 18.96
N GLU A 27 1.50 -19.81 20.17
CA GLU A 27 0.77 -18.63 20.67
C GLU A 27 1.06 -17.40 19.82
N VAL A 28 2.32 -17.23 19.39
CA VAL A 28 2.71 -16.12 18.53
C VAL A 28 2.06 -16.24 17.15
N ASP A 29 2.11 -17.42 16.52
CA ASP A 29 1.47 -17.66 15.24
C ASP A 29 -0.04 -17.35 15.28
N TRP A 30 -0.73 -17.86 16.30
CA TRP A 30 -2.15 -17.59 16.51
C TRP A 30 -2.44 -16.10 16.74
N LEU A 31 -1.66 -15.43 17.59
CA LEU A 31 -1.83 -14.02 17.92
C LEU A 31 -1.61 -13.11 16.70
N LEU A 32 -0.57 -13.38 15.91
CA LEU A 32 -0.30 -12.61 14.70
C LEU A 32 -1.36 -12.89 13.64
N SER A 33 -1.76 -14.15 13.44
CA SER A 33 -2.79 -14.52 12.49
C SER A 33 -4.15 -13.88 12.82
N SER A 34 -4.51 -13.76 14.09
CA SER A 34 -5.79 -13.18 14.52
C SER A 34 -5.84 -11.65 14.40
N GLU A 35 -4.72 -10.96 14.63
CA GLU A 35 -4.65 -9.50 14.51
C GLU A 35 -4.38 -9.05 13.07
N TRP A 36 -3.40 -9.66 12.40
CA TRP A 36 -2.91 -9.16 11.12
C TRP A 36 -3.85 -9.47 9.95
N ILE A 37 -4.83 -10.36 10.12
CA ILE A 37 -5.90 -10.53 9.12
C ILE A 37 -6.61 -9.19 8.79
N TYR A 38 -6.61 -8.24 9.73
CA TYR A 38 -7.16 -6.89 9.56
C TYR A 38 -6.16 -5.85 9.06
N ALA A 39 -4.96 -6.25 8.68
CA ALA A 39 -3.94 -5.34 8.15
C ALA A 39 -4.43 -4.67 6.86
N THR A 40 -4.27 -3.34 6.79
CA THR A 40 -4.65 -2.54 5.63
C THR A 40 -3.46 -2.14 4.78
N LYS A 41 -2.25 -2.15 5.36
CA LYS A 41 -1.02 -1.77 4.67
C LYS A 41 0.18 -2.46 5.31
N ILE A 42 1.15 -2.82 4.47
CA ILE A 42 2.51 -3.20 4.87
C ILE A 42 3.48 -2.13 4.36
N VAL A 43 4.48 -1.80 5.17
CA VAL A 43 5.60 -0.92 4.80
C VAL A 43 6.91 -1.57 5.21
N GLY A 44 7.89 -1.64 4.31
CA GLY A 44 9.21 -2.20 4.60
C GLY A 44 10.06 -2.40 3.34
N PRO A 45 11.26 -3.00 3.49
CA PRO A 45 12.13 -3.34 2.37
C PRO A 45 11.49 -4.42 1.48
N GLN A 46 12.04 -4.62 0.28
CA GLN A 46 11.55 -5.62 -0.66
C GLN A 46 11.57 -7.04 -0.06
N TYR A 47 10.42 -7.71 -0.03
CA TYR A 47 10.22 -9.04 0.56
C TYR A 47 10.62 -10.17 -0.40
N ASN A 48 11.90 -10.23 -0.76
CA ASN A 48 12.44 -11.14 -1.78
C ASN A 48 12.80 -12.55 -1.26
N ASN A 49 12.42 -12.92 -0.03
CA ASN A 49 12.76 -14.19 0.62
C ASN A 49 14.28 -14.40 0.84
N GLU A 50 15.05 -13.32 0.83
CA GLU A 50 16.46 -13.36 1.21
C GLU A 50 16.62 -13.32 2.74
N GLU A 51 17.74 -13.88 3.21
CA GLU A 51 18.06 -13.91 4.62
C GLU A 51 18.56 -12.55 5.10
N ILE A 52 17.97 -12.05 6.18
CA ILE A 52 18.35 -10.78 6.80
C ILE A 52 19.62 -10.99 7.63
N THR A 53 20.78 -10.78 7.01
CA THR A 53 22.10 -11.06 7.61
C THR A 53 22.87 -9.80 8.03
N ARG A 54 22.39 -8.60 7.72
CA ARG A 54 23.12 -7.34 7.94
C ARG A 54 22.19 -6.20 8.36
N PRO A 55 22.69 -5.25 9.16
CA PRO A 55 24.00 -5.27 9.83
C PRO A 55 24.03 -6.22 11.04
N PRO A 56 25.14 -6.96 11.28
CA PRO A 56 25.21 -7.93 12.36
C PRO A 56 25.23 -7.26 13.75
N GLY A 57 24.48 -7.80 14.70
CA GLY A 57 24.41 -7.32 16.09
C GLY A 57 23.54 -6.09 16.29
N VAL A 58 23.06 -5.51 15.20
CA VAL A 58 22.20 -4.32 15.17
C VAL A 58 20.75 -4.78 15.06
N GLU A 59 19.90 -4.08 15.81
CA GLU A 59 18.47 -4.18 15.60
C GLU A 59 18.05 -3.26 14.47
N GLN A 60 17.14 -3.75 13.63
CA GLN A 60 16.56 -2.95 12.57
C GLN A 60 15.06 -3.20 12.46
N LEU A 61 14.33 -2.15 12.10
CA LEU A 61 12.95 -2.25 11.63
C LEU A 61 12.93 -3.05 10.33
N VAL A 62 12.33 -4.23 10.37
CA VAL A 62 12.20 -5.10 9.20
C VAL A 62 10.89 -4.83 8.48
N MET A 63 9.82 -4.57 9.22
CA MET A 63 8.50 -4.36 8.63
C MET A 63 7.60 -3.57 9.56
N SER A 64 6.70 -2.80 8.98
CA SER A 64 5.59 -2.15 9.65
C SER A 64 4.28 -2.63 9.05
N ILE A 65 3.33 -2.96 9.91
CA ILE A 65 1.96 -3.31 9.54
C ILE A 65 1.04 -2.26 10.11
N VAL A 66 0.13 -1.76 9.28
CA VAL A 66 -0.91 -0.81 9.68
C VAL A 66 -2.21 -1.57 9.91
N LEU A 67 -2.76 -1.42 11.10
CA LEU A 67 -4.01 -2.02 11.55
C LEU A 67 -5.00 -0.91 11.94
N PRO A 68 -6.31 -1.14 11.84
CA PRO A 68 -7.27 -0.28 12.51
C PRO A 68 -7.12 -0.39 14.04
N ASP A 69 -7.23 0.73 14.75
CA ASP A 69 -7.34 0.72 16.22
C ASP A 69 -8.77 0.37 16.64
N LEU A 70 -8.98 0.13 17.93
CA LEU A 70 -10.31 -0.14 18.51
C LEU A 70 -11.26 1.01 18.17
N GLY A 71 -12.32 0.70 17.42
CA GLY A 71 -13.32 1.68 16.95
C GLY A 71 -13.10 2.18 15.51
N GLY A 72 -12.01 1.78 14.84
CA GLY A 72 -11.82 1.93 13.39
C GLY A 72 -11.56 3.34 12.86
N LEU A 73 -11.55 4.36 13.72
CA LEU A 73 -11.28 5.76 13.31
C LEU A 73 -9.79 6.07 13.23
N ASN A 74 -8.98 5.41 14.07
CA ASN A 74 -7.53 5.60 14.11
C ASN A 74 -6.83 4.36 13.56
N SER A 75 -5.56 4.53 13.20
CA SER A 75 -4.66 3.43 12.86
C SER A 75 -3.62 3.22 13.95
N LYS A 76 -3.26 1.95 14.14
CA LYS A 76 -2.10 1.53 14.94
C LYS A 76 -1.08 0.85 14.04
N HIS A 77 0.20 1.08 14.32
CA HIS A 77 1.31 0.42 13.66
C HIS A 77 1.83 -0.71 14.53
N GLN A 78 1.99 -1.91 13.97
CA GLN A 78 2.77 -2.97 14.58
C GLN A 78 4.11 -3.08 13.84
N CYS A 79 5.20 -2.84 14.57
CA CYS A 79 6.54 -2.69 14.04
C CYS A 79 7.35 -3.94 14.40
N LEU A 80 7.74 -4.71 13.38
CA LEU A 80 8.60 -5.89 13.52
C LEU A 80 10.06 -5.46 13.46
N TYR A 81 10.75 -5.64 14.58
CA TYR A 81 12.19 -5.43 14.71
C TYR A 81 12.90 -6.78 14.75
N TYR A 82 14.06 -6.85 14.09
CA TYR A 82 14.93 -8.03 14.13
C TYR A 82 16.35 -7.63 14.52
N THR A 83 16.90 -8.34 15.50
CA THR A 83 18.31 -8.26 15.87
C THR A 83 19.06 -9.40 15.19
N VAL A 84 19.99 -9.04 14.30
CA VAL A 84 20.85 -10.02 13.63
C VAL A 84 21.89 -10.55 14.62
N LYS A 85 22.09 -11.88 14.66
CA LYS A 85 23.08 -12.53 15.53
C LYS A 85 24.49 -11.99 15.29
N PHE A 86 25.23 -11.73 16.36
CA PHE A 86 26.64 -11.35 16.29
C PHE A 86 27.40 -11.76 17.55
N LYS A 87 28.41 -12.63 17.36
CA LYS A 87 29.20 -13.20 18.47
C LYS A 87 28.29 -13.87 19.51
N GLU A 88 28.31 -13.37 20.74
CA GLU A 88 27.52 -13.87 21.87
C GLU A 88 26.11 -13.26 21.92
N LYS A 89 25.87 -12.16 21.19
CA LYS A 89 24.54 -11.54 21.13
C LYS A 89 23.62 -12.44 20.32
N LYS A 90 22.63 -13.02 21.01
CA LYS A 90 21.58 -13.82 20.39
C LYS A 90 20.74 -12.94 19.48
N SER A 91 20.28 -13.54 18.40
CA SER A 91 19.25 -12.99 17.53
C SER A 91 17.90 -13.00 18.25
N SER A 92 17.05 -12.03 17.91
CA SER A 92 15.69 -11.95 18.42
C SER A 92 14.82 -11.23 17.41
N PHE A 93 13.53 -11.53 17.39
CA PHE A 93 12.56 -10.63 16.80
C PHE A 93 11.58 -10.15 17.87
N ARG A 94 11.15 -8.90 17.73
CA ARG A 94 10.12 -8.34 18.58
C ARG A 94 9.13 -7.52 17.76
N ILE A 95 7.89 -7.50 18.20
CA ILE A 95 6.84 -6.68 17.62
C ILE A 95 6.40 -5.69 18.69
N GLN A 96 6.37 -4.41 18.33
CA GLN A 96 5.89 -3.34 19.20
C GLN A 96 4.71 -2.63 18.55
N GLU A 97 3.69 -2.31 19.34
CA GLU A 97 2.51 -1.58 18.87
C GLU A 97 2.68 -0.07 19.12
N PHE A 98 2.31 0.75 18.13
CA PHE A 98 2.32 2.20 18.19
C PHE A 98 1.00 2.78 17.73
N LYS A 99 0.34 3.53 18.61
CA LYS A 99 -0.91 4.23 18.32
C LYS A 99 -0.61 5.67 17.91
N ASN A 100 -1.36 6.19 16.93
CA ASN A 100 -1.30 7.59 16.50
C ASN A 100 0.12 8.05 16.08
N VAL A 101 0.87 7.16 15.43
CA VAL A 101 2.14 7.50 14.78
C VAL A 101 1.98 7.34 13.28
N ASP A 102 2.63 8.19 12.49
CA ASP A 102 2.60 8.08 11.02
C ASP A 102 3.52 6.96 10.50
N LYS A 103 4.59 6.65 11.26
CA LYS A 103 5.61 5.67 10.88
C LYS A 103 6.21 5.02 12.12
N CYS A 104 6.59 3.75 11.99
CA CYS A 104 7.42 3.04 12.98
C CYS A 104 8.78 3.73 13.16
N PRO A 105 9.25 3.90 14.41
CA PRO A 105 10.64 4.28 14.68
C PRO A 105 11.63 3.27 14.08
N GLU A 106 12.81 3.74 13.66
CA GLU A 106 13.84 2.86 13.06
C GLU A 106 14.46 1.89 14.09
N ILE A 107 14.45 2.29 15.37
CA ILE A 107 14.95 1.54 16.52
C ILE A 107 13.78 1.32 17.47
N SER A 108 13.70 0.15 18.12
CA SER A 108 12.65 -0.11 19.11
C SER A 108 12.72 0.85 20.29
N ASP A 109 11.60 1.06 20.95
CA ASP A 109 11.56 1.72 22.26
C ASP A 109 11.73 0.67 23.36
N ASN A 110 12.82 0.73 24.12
CA ASN A 110 13.07 -0.24 25.20
C ASN A 110 12.16 -0.04 26.42
N GLU A 111 11.53 1.14 26.56
CA GLU A 111 10.60 1.41 27.65
C GLU A 111 9.19 0.91 27.36
N ARG A 112 8.90 0.59 26.10
CA ARG A 112 7.59 0.10 25.66
C ARG A 112 7.49 -1.42 25.77
N GLU A 113 6.32 -1.88 26.22
CA GLU A 113 6.00 -3.31 26.26
C GLU A 113 6.01 -3.92 24.86
N ASN A 114 6.63 -5.10 24.74
CA ASN A 114 6.63 -5.86 23.50
C ASN A 114 5.29 -6.59 23.36
N PHE A 115 4.65 -6.41 22.20
CA PHE A 115 3.47 -7.19 21.83
C PHE A 115 3.84 -8.67 21.62
N VAL A 116 4.98 -8.91 20.97
CA VAL A 116 5.60 -10.23 20.82
C VAL A 116 7.10 -10.11 21.03
N TYR A 117 7.71 -11.08 21.70
CA TYR A 117 9.15 -11.20 21.83
C TYR A 117 9.59 -12.66 21.75
N ILE A 118 10.46 -12.98 20.80
CA ILE A 118 11.10 -14.30 20.72
C ILE A 118 12.62 -14.13 20.55
N GLU A 119 13.37 -14.79 21.43
CA GLU A 119 14.84 -14.88 21.38
C GLU A 119 15.29 -16.17 20.70
N GLY A 120 16.47 -16.17 20.08
CA GLY A 120 17.09 -17.36 19.51
C GLY A 120 16.58 -17.71 18.11
N ILE A 121 16.27 -16.68 17.32
CA ILE A 121 15.74 -16.80 15.96
C ILE A 121 16.81 -16.51 14.92
N ASP A 122 17.32 -17.57 14.29
CA ASP A 122 18.36 -17.50 13.28
C ASP A 122 17.76 -17.54 11.87
N ASN A 123 18.47 -16.95 10.90
CA ASN A 123 18.17 -17.02 9.47
C ASN A 123 16.76 -16.53 9.08
N LEU A 124 16.31 -15.41 9.66
CA LEU A 124 15.01 -14.84 9.32
C LEU A 124 14.95 -14.43 7.84
N LYS A 125 13.96 -14.96 7.12
CA LYS A 125 13.58 -14.61 5.75
C LYS A 125 12.13 -14.17 5.74
N LEU A 126 11.86 -13.09 5.03
CA LEU A 126 10.49 -12.60 4.82
C LEU A 126 10.15 -12.65 3.34
N ALA A 127 8.96 -13.17 3.05
CA ALA A 127 8.35 -13.10 1.74
C ALA A 127 6.94 -12.56 1.88
N PHE A 128 6.53 -11.73 0.91
CA PHE A 128 5.13 -11.35 0.73
C PHE A 128 4.70 -11.84 -0.64
N LYS A 129 3.76 -12.79 -0.68
CA LYS A 129 3.26 -13.40 -1.93
C LYS A 129 1.80 -13.77 -1.76
N SER A 130 0.97 -13.44 -2.74
CA SER A 130 -0.44 -13.87 -2.76
C SER A 130 -1.18 -13.47 -1.48
N TYR A 131 -1.01 -12.22 -1.06
CA TYR A 131 -1.58 -11.67 0.17
C TYR A 131 -1.16 -12.40 1.46
N GLN A 132 -0.05 -13.13 1.42
CA GLN A 132 0.49 -13.81 2.59
C GLN A 132 1.84 -13.24 2.96
N ILE A 133 2.04 -12.97 4.24
CA ILE A 133 3.39 -12.85 4.80
C ILE A 133 3.84 -14.24 5.21
N ILE A 134 5.01 -14.64 4.73
CA ILE A 134 5.67 -15.89 5.11
C ILE A 134 6.98 -15.52 5.81
N MET A 135 7.09 -15.91 7.08
CA MET A 135 8.30 -15.72 7.88
C MET A 135 8.97 -17.08 8.08
N ASN A 136 10.10 -17.30 7.43
CA ASN A 136 10.90 -18.53 7.60
C ASN A 136 12.09 -18.23 8.49
N PHE A 137 12.33 -19.08 9.50
CA PHE A 137 13.46 -18.92 10.41
C PHE A 137 13.77 -20.22 11.15
N LYS A 138 14.93 -20.25 11.81
CA LYS A 138 15.32 -21.32 12.73
C LYS A 138 15.12 -20.87 14.17
N HIS A 139 14.31 -21.61 14.92
CA HIS A 139 14.16 -21.43 16.36
C HIS A 139 14.60 -22.72 17.07
N ASN A 140 15.56 -22.62 18.00
CA ASN A 140 16.13 -23.77 18.71
C ASN A 140 16.63 -24.89 17.77
N LYS A 141 17.32 -24.50 16.68
CA LYS A 141 17.84 -25.38 15.61
C LYS A 141 16.78 -26.11 14.77
N LYS A 142 15.50 -25.81 14.95
CA LYS A 142 14.40 -26.34 14.12
C LYS A 142 13.94 -25.24 13.17
N GLU A 143 13.72 -25.62 11.91
CA GLU A 143 13.05 -24.72 10.95
C GLU A 143 11.62 -24.46 11.43
N SER A 144 11.17 -23.23 11.25
CA SER A 144 9.86 -22.75 11.66
C SER A 144 9.36 -21.77 10.61
N VAL A 145 8.06 -21.85 10.35
CA VAL A 145 7.38 -21.03 9.36
C VAL A 145 6.14 -20.46 10.02
N ILE A 146 5.96 -19.15 9.91
CA ILE A 146 4.72 -18.47 10.26
C ILE A 146 4.14 -17.92 8.96
N GLU A 147 2.90 -18.31 8.64
CA GLU A 147 2.20 -17.92 7.42
C GLU A 147 0.92 -17.18 7.79
N ILE A 148 0.84 -15.91 7.40
CA ILE A 148 -0.24 -15.02 7.82
C ILE A 148 -0.96 -14.50 6.59
N MET A 149 -2.26 -14.76 6.52
CA MET A 149 -3.16 -14.21 5.49
C MET A 149 -3.49 -12.75 5.76
N LEU A 150 -3.36 -11.91 4.75
CA LEU A 150 -3.58 -10.46 4.82
C LEU A 150 -4.56 -10.03 3.72
N PRO A 151 -5.81 -10.52 3.76
CA PRO A 151 -6.79 -10.36 2.68
C PRO A 151 -7.19 -8.90 2.44
N ASN A 152 -6.99 -8.03 3.44
CA ASN A 152 -7.36 -6.62 3.41
C ASN A 152 -6.24 -5.72 2.91
N ILE A 153 -5.05 -6.28 2.69
CA ILE A 153 -3.97 -5.54 2.06
C ILE A 153 -4.28 -5.49 0.58
N GLU A 154 -4.39 -4.27 0.05
CA GLU A 154 -4.26 -4.05 -1.38
C GLU A 154 -2.84 -4.49 -1.75
N GLU A 155 -2.67 -5.78 -2.05
CA GLU A 155 -1.47 -6.27 -2.73
C GLU A 155 -1.30 -5.32 -3.91
N GLY A 156 -0.06 -4.87 -4.17
CA GLY A 156 0.27 -4.19 -5.41
C GLY A 156 0.07 -5.17 -6.57
N LEU A 157 -1.18 -5.53 -6.84
CA LEU A 157 -1.63 -6.68 -7.59
C LEU A 157 -1.32 -6.50 -9.05
N ILE A 158 -0.11 -6.86 -9.41
CA ILE A 158 0.13 -7.55 -10.67
C ILE A 158 -0.60 -8.89 -10.54
N HIS A 159 -1.90 -8.90 -10.83
CA HIS A 159 -2.65 -10.12 -11.00
C HIS A 159 -2.05 -10.87 -12.21
N ASN A 160 -1.20 -11.87 -11.95
CA ASN A 160 -0.70 -12.80 -12.97
C ASN A 160 -1.82 -13.64 -13.63
N LYS A 161 -3.09 -13.46 -13.25
CA LYS A 161 -4.25 -13.96 -14.00
C LYS A 161 -4.36 -13.30 -15.39
N TYR A 162 -3.71 -12.15 -15.57
CA TYR A 162 -3.46 -11.51 -16.85
C TYR A 162 -1.96 -11.36 -17.08
N GLU A 163 -1.20 -12.46 -17.12
CA GLU A 163 -0.08 -12.45 -18.06
C GLU A 163 -0.70 -12.17 -19.43
N ALA A 164 -0.29 -11.08 -20.08
CA ALA A 164 -0.58 -10.91 -21.50
C ALA A 164 -0.18 -12.23 -22.16
N ILE A 165 -1.10 -12.86 -22.92
CA ILE A 165 -0.78 -14.02 -23.76
C ILE A 165 0.54 -13.66 -24.41
N THR A 166 1.62 -14.34 -24.01
CA THR A 166 2.95 -14.00 -24.47
C THR A 166 2.84 -14.04 -25.97
N THR A 167 3.02 -12.88 -26.60
CA THR A 167 2.97 -12.78 -28.05
C THR A 167 4.08 -13.69 -28.52
N LYS A 168 3.72 -14.91 -28.94
CA LYS A 168 4.62 -15.76 -29.71
C LYS A 168 4.78 -15.03 -31.03
N SER A 169 5.75 -14.12 -31.03
CA SER A 169 6.27 -13.46 -32.21
C SER A 169 6.75 -14.59 -33.12
N LEU A 170 5.93 -14.94 -34.12
CA LEU A 170 6.39 -15.82 -35.19
C LEU A 170 7.59 -15.18 -35.91
N ARG A 171 7.66 -13.83 -35.95
CA ARG A 171 8.81 -13.00 -36.38
C ARG A 171 8.77 -11.60 -35.75
N PRO A 172 9.93 -10.96 -35.51
CA PRO A 172 9.99 -9.58 -35.04
C PRO A 172 9.34 -8.62 -36.05
N GLY A 173 8.36 -7.84 -35.60
CA GLY A 173 7.72 -6.77 -36.39
C GLY A 173 6.23 -6.94 -36.70
N LEU A 174 5.62 -8.11 -36.45
CA LEU A 174 4.18 -8.31 -36.66
C LEU A 174 3.48 -8.69 -35.34
N LYS A 175 2.73 -7.75 -34.75
CA LYS A 175 1.84 -8.00 -33.61
C LYS A 175 0.40 -8.05 -34.12
N LEU A 176 -0.16 -9.25 -34.32
CA LEU A 176 -1.61 -9.39 -34.51
C LEU A 176 -2.28 -9.48 -33.13
N LEU A 177 -3.02 -8.44 -32.77
CA LEU A 177 -3.96 -8.49 -31.66
C LEU A 177 -5.20 -9.24 -32.14
N ARG A 178 -5.41 -10.45 -31.59
CA ARG A 178 -6.64 -11.20 -31.83
C ARG A 178 -7.69 -10.65 -30.85
N LEU A 179 -8.54 -9.74 -31.32
CA LEU A 179 -9.68 -9.25 -30.58
C LEU A 179 -10.74 -10.35 -30.56
N THR A 180 -10.93 -11.02 -29.42
CA THR A 180 -12.08 -11.91 -29.18
C THR A 180 -13.18 -11.14 -28.45
N GLU A 181 -14.44 -11.45 -28.78
CA GLU A 181 -15.66 -10.77 -28.31
C GLU A 181 -15.81 -10.68 -26.77
N GLU A 182 -15.01 -11.42 -26.00
CA GLU A 182 -14.93 -11.33 -24.54
C GLU A 182 -14.37 -9.98 -24.03
N SER A 183 -13.80 -9.14 -24.90
CA SER A 183 -13.36 -7.78 -24.53
C SER A 183 -14.50 -6.76 -24.38
N PHE A 184 -15.76 -7.17 -24.53
CA PHE A 184 -16.94 -6.29 -24.52
C PHE A 184 -17.92 -6.48 -23.36
N ASP A 185 -17.60 -7.29 -22.34
CA ASP A 185 -18.51 -7.46 -21.21
C ASP A 185 -18.30 -6.39 -20.12
N PHE A 186 -18.96 -5.25 -20.31
CA PHE A 186 -19.08 -4.09 -19.41
C PHE A 186 -19.99 -4.33 -18.18
N ALA A 187 -20.32 -5.57 -17.83
CA ALA A 187 -21.45 -5.86 -16.96
C ALA A 187 -21.17 -6.02 -15.44
N SER A 188 -19.92 -5.96 -14.95
CA SER A 188 -19.69 -6.31 -13.52
C SER A 188 -18.68 -5.49 -12.73
N ASN A 189 -18.27 -4.30 -13.16
CA ASN A 189 -17.50 -3.38 -12.29
C ASN A 189 -18.27 -2.09 -12.09
N LYS A 190 -18.95 -2.01 -10.95
CA LYS A 190 -19.82 -0.89 -10.56
C LYS A 190 -19.09 0.44 -10.40
N ASN A 191 -17.75 0.46 -10.47
CA ASN A 191 -16.95 1.67 -10.36
C ASN A 191 -15.88 1.76 -11.47
N LEU A 192 -15.73 2.95 -12.06
CA LEU A 192 -14.72 3.29 -13.08
C LEU A 192 -13.44 3.85 -12.43
N GLY A 193 -12.29 3.46 -12.97
CA GLY A 193 -10.96 4.00 -12.64
C GLY A 193 -10.26 3.36 -11.43
N LYS A 194 -8.94 3.49 -11.41
CA LYS A 194 -8.02 3.10 -10.32
C LYS A 194 -7.28 4.33 -9.79
N LEU A 195 -6.77 4.24 -8.56
CA LEU A 195 -5.94 5.31 -7.97
C LEU A 195 -4.65 5.55 -8.77
N SER A 196 -4.12 4.52 -9.40
CA SER A 196 -2.91 4.58 -10.24
C SER A 196 -3.16 5.08 -11.67
N ASP A 197 -4.42 5.34 -12.03
CA ASP A 197 -4.73 5.74 -13.40
C ASP A 197 -4.23 7.17 -13.66
N ARG A 198 -3.38 7.31 -14.68
CA ARG A 198 -2.77 8.57 -15.08
C ARG A 198 -3.00 8.81 -16.56
N PHE A 199 -3.18 10.08 -16.92
CA PHE A 199 -3.36 10.46 -18.32
C PHE A 199 -2.06 10.25 -19.09
N SER A 200 -0.92 10.62 -18.49
CA SER A 200 0.42 10.40 -19.05
C SER A 200 0.71 8.93 -19.41
N LEU A 201 0.10 7.99 -18.69
CA LEU A 201 0.26 6.55 -18.87
C LEU A 201 -0.80 5.94 -19.80
N GLY A 202 -1.78 6.72 -20.26
CA GLY A 202 -2.90 6.24 -21.07
C GLY A 202 -3.85 5.29 -20.34
N THR A 203 -3.78 5.24 -19.00
CA THR A 203 -4.62 4.36 -18.17
C THR A 203 -5.86 5.06 -17.63
N ALA A 204 -5.90 6.40 -17.68
CA ALA A 204 -7.05 7.19 -17.28
C ALA A 204 -8.30 6.87 -18.12
N ILE A 205 -9.39 6.53 -17.42
CA ILE A 205 -10.67 6.22 -18.05
C ILE A 205 -11.45 7.52 -18.26
N ARG A 206 -11.82 7.80 -19.52
CA ARG A 206 -12.70 8.93 -19.86
C ARG A 206 -14.13 8.62 -19.42
N CYS A 207 -14.72 9.46 -18.57
CA CYS A 207 -16.07 9.28 -18.05
C CYS A 207 -17.11 10.23 -18.67
N GLN A 208 -16.66 11.34 -19.24
CA GLN A 208 -17.45 12.27 -20.04
C GLN A 208 -16.58 12.78 -21.19
N GLN A 209 -17.15 12.85 -22.39
CA GLN A 209 -16.48 13.39 -23.58
C GLN A 209 -17.27 14.57 -24.13
N VAL A 210 -16.58 15.60 -24.58
CA VAL A 210 -17.17 16.72 -25.33
C VAL A 210 -16.63 16.77 -26.76
N ASN A 211 -17.43 17.28 -27.68
CA ASN A 211 -17.00 17.54 -29.06
C ASN A 211 -16.43 18.96 -29.21
N LYS A 212 -15.94 19.26 -30.42
CA LYS A 212 -15.49 20.60 -30.83
C LYS A 212 -16.56 21.71 -30.75
N ASN A 213 -17.83 21.34 -30.62
CA ASN A 213 -18.95 22.28 -30.43
C ASN A 213 -19.31 22.44 -28.94
N CYS A 214 -18.55 21.82 -28.04
CA CYS A 214 -18.77 21.82 -26.59
C CYS A 214 -20.06 21.12 -26.14
N GLU A 215 -20.52 20.16 -26.94
CA GLU A 215 -21.65 19.31 -26.61
C GLU A 215 -21.13 17.97 -26.07
N SER A 216 -21.80 17.42 -25.06
CA SER A 216 -21.45 16.10 -24.53
C SER A 216 -21.74 15.01 -25.57
N VAL A 217 -20.72 14.20 -25.86
CA VAL A 217 -20.81 13.04 -26.75
C VAL A 217 -20.89 11.79 -25.89
N GLY A 218 -22.09 11.19 -25.82
CA GLY A 218 -22.35 10.00 -25.03
C GLY A 218 -22.85 10.30 -23.62
N GLU A 219 -22.98 9.23 -22.83
CA GLU A 219 -23.51 9.28 -21.47
C GLU A 219 -22.42 9.74 -20.48
N ASN A 220 -22.76 10.68 -19.60
CA ASN A 220 -21.88 11.08 -18.50
C ASN A 220 -21.92 10.03 -17.38
N ARG A 221 -20.81 9.31 -17.20
CA ARG A 221 -20.67 8.28 -16.16
C ARG A 221 -19.69 8.67 -15.07
N CYS A 222 -19.37 9.96 -14.93
CA CYS A 222 -18.38 10.41 -13.95
C CYS A 222 -18.80 10.18 -12.50
N GLU A 223 -20.10 10.04 -12.23
CA GLU A 223 -20.61 9.62 -10.91
C GLU A 223 -20.19 8.20 -10.53
N MET A 224 -19.81 7.37 -11.51
CA MET A 224 -19.32 6.01 -11.29
C MET A 224 -17.81 5.99 -11.01
N CYS A 225 -17.10 7.11 -11.05
CA CYS A 225 -15.66 7.14 -10.79
C CYS A 225 -15.37 6.93 -9.30
N ARG A 226 -14.67 5.85 -8.96
CA ARG A 226 -14.40 5.48 -7.54
C ARG A 226 -13.63 6.55 -6.77
N TYR A 227 -12.69 7.21 -7.44
CA TYR A 227 -11.71 8.12 -6.84
C TYR A 227 -11.96 9.58 -7.23
N GLY A 228 -13.19 9.89 -7.64
CA GLY A 228 -13.53 11.17 -8.24
C GLY A 228 -13.08 11.26 -9.70
N TRP A 229 -13.23 12.46 -10.24
CA TRP A 229 -12.88 12.79 -11.62
C TRP A 229 -12.25 14.16 -11.66
N TYR A 230 -11.42 14.38 -12.67
CA TYR A 230 -10.88 15.68 -12.98
C TYR A 230 -11.21 16.06 -14.42
N GLU A 231 -11.29 17.36 -14.63
CA GLU A 231 -11.61 17.97 -15.91
C GLU A 231 -10.32 18.33 -16.64
N VAL A 232 -10.32 18.11 -17.95
CA VAL A 232 -9.21 18.50 -18.83
C VAL A 232 -9.67 19.59 -19.78
N VAL A 233 -8.72 20.40 -20.24
CA VAL A 233 -8.99 21.43 -21.24
C VAL A 233 -8.89 20.82 -22.64
N ASP A 234 -10.04 20.53 -23.24
CA ASP A 234 -10.18 20.17 -24.66
C ASP A 234 -11.11 21.17 -25.38
N PHE A 235 -10.77 21.50 -26.62
CA PHE A 235 -11.53 22.40 -27.51
C PHE A 235 -11.94 23.78 -26.93
N GLN A 236 -11.37 24.20 -25.79
CA GLN A 236 -11.64 25.47 -25.09
C GLN A 236 -13.11 25.71 -24.73
N CYS A 237 -13.79 24.68 -24.25
CA CYS A 237 -15.19 24.78 -23.93
C CYS A 237 -15.48 25.67 -22.71
N PRO A 238 -16.41 26.65 -22.79
CA PRO A 238 -16.65 27.61 -21.72
C PRO A 238 -17.30 26.97 -20.47
N ASN A 239 -17.98 25.85 -20.66
CA ASN A 239 -18.60 25.06 -19.59
C ASN A 239 -17.71 23.92 -19.09
N GLY A 240 -16.42 23.94 -19.45
CA GLY A 240 -15.49 22.88 -19.14
C GLY A 240 -15.41 21.79 -20.22
N GLY A 241 -14.39 20.95 -20.14
CA GLY A 241 -14.00 19.99 -21.17
C GLY A 241 -14.34 18.54 -20.85
N SER A 242 -13.66 17.61 -21.50
CA SER A 242 -13.76 16.17 -21.20
C SER A 242 -13.29 15.88 -19.77
N LYS A 243 -13.80 14.79 -19.20
CA LYS A 243 -13.49 14.38 -17.81
C LYS A 243 -12.97 12.95 -17.76
N PHE A 244 -12.04 12.73 -16.84
CA PHE A 244 -11.39 11.44 -16.61
C PHE A 244 -11.54 11.03 -15.15
N CYS A 245 -11.76 9.73 -14.91
CA CYS A 245 -11.74 9.16 -13.57
C CYS A 245 -10.31 9.15 -13.02
N GLY A 246 -10.13 9.59 -11.78
CA GLY A 246 -8.84 9.59 -11.10
C GLY A 246 -8.71 10.74 -10.09
N GLN A 247 -7.61 10.74 -9.33
CA GLN A 247 -7.26 11.88 -8.49
C GLN A 247 -6.78 13.05 -9.35
N ASN A 248 -6.98 14.27 -8.85
CA ASN A 248 -6.66 15.50 -9.55
C ASN A 248 -5.14 15.67 -9.70
N HIS A 249 -4.58 15.09 -10.76
CA HIS A 249 -3.17 15.19 -11.14
C HIS A 249 -2.93 16.22 -12.26
N CYS A 250 -3.89 17.14 -12.49
CA CYS A 250 -3.72 18.15 -13.52
C CYS A 250 -2.56 19.10 -13.19
N GLY A 251 -1.89 19.62 -14.21
CA GLY A 251 -0.81 20.62 -14.07
C GLY A 251 0.60 20.05 -13.85
N GLU A 252 0.75 18.76 -13.57
CA GLU A 252 2.05 18.07 -13.50
C GLU A 252 2.65 17.81 -14.90
N LYS A 253 3.97 17.59 -14.98
CA LYS A 253 4.65 17.28 -16.24
C LYS A 253 4.07 16.02 -16.91
N ASN A 254 3.72 16.14 -18.19
CA ASN A 254 3.02 15.15 -19.02
C ASN A 254 1.58 14.82 -18.61
N GLU A 255 1.03 15.52 -17.61
CA GLU A 255 -0.37 15.41 -17.23
C GLU A 255 -1.17 16.56 -17.89
N PRO A 256 -2.51 16.43 -17.99
CA PRO A 256 -3.34 17.46 -18.60
C PRO A 256 -3.28 18.76 -17.80
N ALA A 257 -3.34 19.90 -18.50
CA ALA A 257 -3.35 21.20 -17.85
C ALA A 257 -4.66 21.41 -17.07
N CYS A 258 -4.56 22.03 -15.90
CA CYS A 258 -5.75 22.33 -15.08
C CYS A 258 -6.61 23.42 -15.76
N PRO A 259 -7.95 23.33 -15.70
CA PRO A 259 -8.81 24.37 -16.26
C PRO A 259 -8.65 25.70 -15.52
N ARG A 260 -8.50 26.80 -16.27
CA ARG A 260 -8.23 28.14 -15.72
C ARG A 260 -9.50 29.01 -15.68
N GLY A 261 -10.47 28.64 -14.85
CA GLY A 261 -11.71 29.41 -14.67
C GLY A 261 -12.52 29.64 -15.96
N THR A 262 -13.61 30.41 -15.89
CA THR A 262 -14.60 30.56 -16.97
C THR A 262 -14.28 31.64 -18.02
N ARG A 263 -13.07 32.20 -18.04
CA ARG A 263 -12.73 33.24 -19.04
C ARG A 263 -12.14 32.59 -20.29
N VAL A 264 -12.74 32.90 -21.44
CA VAL A 264 -12.22 32.54 -22.76
C VAL A 264 -10.89 33.27 -22.95
N VAL A 265 -9.80 32.55 -22.77
CA VAL A 265 -8.42 33.01 -23.00
C VAL A 265 -7.82 32.28 -24.21
N PRO A 266 -6.77 32.81 -24.85
CA PRO A 266 -6.05 32.13 -25.92
C PRO A 266 -5.61 30.70 -25.51
N ILE A 267 -5.44 29.79 -26.47
CA ILE A 267 -5.13 28.36 -26.24
C ILE A 267 -3.94 28.15 -25.31
N GLU A 268 -2.93 29.02 -25.42
CA GLU A 268 -1.70 28.99 -24.64
C GLU A 268 -1.90 29.40 -23.16
N GLU A 269 -3.04 30.02 -22.84
CA GLU A 269 -3.35 30.54 -21.51
C GLU A 269 -4.48 29.79 -20.79
N ALA A 270 -5.16 28.88 -21.51
CA ALA A 270 -6.36 28.17 -21.05
C ALA A 270 -6.09 27.08 -20.01
N GLY A 271 -4.87 26.56 -19.97
CA GLY A 271 -4.42 25.54 -19.02
C GLY A 271 -3.43 26.08 -17.99
N LEU A 272 -3.59 25.72 -16.72
CA LEU A 272 -2.63 26.00 -15.66
C LEU A 272 -1.71 24.80 -15.46
N CYS A 273 -0.40 25.04 -15.56
CA CYS A 273 0.66 24.07 -15.33
C CYS A 273 1.53 24.51 -14.14
N GLN A 274 2.25 23.57 -13.52
CA GLN A 274 3.23 23.87 -12.47
C GLN A 274 4.33 24.80 -13.01
N SER A 275 4.94 25.57 -12.10
CA SER A 275 5.99 26.54 -12.41
C SER A 275 7.04 25.95 -13.34
N ASP A 276 7.33 26.66 -14.43
CA ASP A 276 8.28 26.31 -15.51
C ASP A 276 7.74 25.40 -16.65
N LEU A 277 6.47 24.98 -16.61
CA LEU A 277 5.83 24.19 -17.67
C LEU A 277 4.82 25.00 -18.49
N GLY A 278 4.75 24.73 -19.80
CA GLY A 278 3.79 25.35 -20.72
C GLY A 278 2.71 24.37 -21.17
N PRO A 279 1.45 24.79 -21.38
CA PRO A 279 0.42 23.93 -21.96
C PRO A 279 0.65 23.74 -23.47
N VAL A 280 0.78 22.49 -23.91
CA VAL A 280 0.94 22.11 -25.32
C VAL A 280 -0.20 21.17 -25.72
N ALA A 281 -0.84 21.44 -26.86
CA ALA A 281 -1.92 20.59 -27.35
C ALA A 281 -1.37 19.29 -27.95
N ASN A 282 -1.87 18.14 -27.48
CA ASN A 282 -1.55 16.84 -28.07
C ASN A 282 -2.34 16.59 -29.38
N PHE A 283 -2.17 15.40 -29.99
CA PHE A 283 -2.85 15.02 -31.23
C PHE A 283 -4.40 14.95 -31.09
N GLU A 284 -4.90 14.74 -29.87
CA GLU A 284 -6.34 14.76 -29.55
C GLU A 284 -6.86 16.16 -29.18
N LYS A 285 -6.01 17.20 -29.29
CA LYS A 285 -6.33 18.59 -28.90
C LYS A 285 -6.58 18.79 -27.41
N ILE A 286 -6.07 17.90 -26.56
CA ILE A 286 -6.03 18.06 -25.11
C ILE A 286 -4.76 18.82 -24.74
N LEU A 287 -4.86 19.84 -23.88
CA LEU A 287 -3.70 20.56 -23.36
C LEU A 287 -2.96 19.73 -22.31
N VAL A 288 -1.67 19.50 -22.51
CA VAL A 288 -0.78 18.74 -21.63
C VAL A 288 0.39 19.63 -21.22
N CYS A 289 0.82 19.57 -19.96
CA CYS A 289 1.94 20.36 -19.46
C CYS A 289 3.28 19.75 -19.88
N GLN A 290 4.10 20.51 -20.61
CA GLN A 290 5.43 20.09 -21.09
C GLN A 290 6.53 21.04 -20.66
#